data_AF-A0AAW1FN00-F1
#
_entry.id   AF-A0AAW1FN00-F1
#
_cell.length_a   1.000
_cell.length_b   1.000
_cell.length_c   1.000
_cell.angle_alpha   90.00
_cell.angle_beta   90.00
_cell.angle_gamma   90.00
#
_symmetry.space_group_name_H-M   'P 1'
#
loop_
_entity.id
_entity.type
_entity.pdbx_description
1 polymer ?
#
loop_
_entity_poly.entity_id
_entity_poly.type
_entity_poly.pdbx_seq_one_letter_code
_entity_poly.pdbx_strand_id
1 'polypeptide(L)'
;MAAPLYRLHCLLKRAQMLLLCLGIAYLMAGSILLLQRSSVRVAQPNLAGLPPLLALAAPPTVLRTWAGLGVRARSRWAAAVQPASGGGAKAGRHWPASQSLGVQHLHRRWFHSLLPESPEQRVPPHRSSRHKGTYMGCFLHKATARALGGTMLYDLRKMTSSLCQDTCSESGYQFAGLEFGAECHCGNRISSTQAPEEDCGLVCRGERGSPCGGVGRLSIYKVEEQLPGHRKFRNVHYHGCFKLTKSTIGTFPIDSFQPNLTTQSCIETCTDKELPLAVFKKPHCFCTWTSSLFSLNQQSDKQQCVEDTGLNHTANSTATVPTEHAHYQVYHTPVLDSMCKERMFLPQRSSSLVALSSFPGAGNTWVRHLIELVTGYYTGSFYFDGTLYNRGFKGEKDYWKSGRSICVKTHESGQKEIEMFDSAILLIRNPYRSLVAEFNRKCAGHLGHATDAQWKSNEWPEFVSSYAPWWASHALSWLKFGRRLLVVHYEDLQTALLPQLRVITAFLNATMTEERLLCAQSNQDGHFKRSGASGPSFDPFTPDMRRMIDPFIRSVDQALQRRNFSGLPEEYLPR
;
A
#
# COMPACT_ATOMS: atom_id res chain seq x y z
N MET A 1 -42.32 -29.34 13.86
CA MET A 1 -42.09 -28.78 15.21
C MET A 1 -40.61 -28.48 15.54
N ALA A 2 -39.67 -28.41 14.57
CA ALA A 2 -38.23 -28.27 14.85
C ALA A 2 -37.67 -26.82 14.80
N ALA A 3 -38.36 -25.86 14.18
CA ALA A 3 -37.89 -24.47 14.06
C ALA A 3 -37.86 -23.65 15.38
N PRO A 4 -38.77 -23.84 16.36
CA PRO A 4 -38.74 -23.06 17.61
C PRO A 4 -37.58 -23.47 18.54
N LEU A 5 -37.26 -24.77 18.57
CA LEU A 5 -36.21 -25.33 19.43
C LEU A 5 -34.81 -24.90 18.98
N TYR A 6 -34.59 -24.75 17.68
CA TYR A 6 -33.33 -24.24 17.13
C TYR A 6 -33.06 -22.78 17.49
N ARG A 7 -34.10 -21.93 17.47
CA ARG A 7 -33.99 -20.52 17.88
C ARG A 7 -33.68 -20.38 19.37
N LEU A 8 -34.27 -21.22 20.21
CA LEU A 8 -33.99 -21.27 21.64
C LEU A 8 -32.54 -21.72 21.92
N HIS A 9 -32.05 -22.71 21.18
CA HIS A 9 -30.66 -23.19 21.28
C HIS A 9 -29.64 -22.12 20.86
N CYS A 10 -29.90 -21.37 19.78
CA CYS A 10 -29.05 -20.25 19.37
C CYS A 10 -29.05 -19.08 20.37
N LEU A 11 -30.20 -18.79 21.00
CA LEU A 11 -30.30 -17.77 22.05
C LEU A 11 -29.53 -18.18 23.31
N LEU A 12 -29.63 -19.44 23.74
CA LEU A 12 -28.90 -19.98 24.89
C LEU A 12 -27.37 -19.98 24.64
N LYS A 13 -26.90 -20.36 23.45
CA LYS A 13 -25.48 -20.27 23.08
C LYS A 13 -24.97 -18.83 23.05
N ARG A 14 -25.76 -17.88 22.53
CA ARG A 14 -25.41 -16.46 22.57
C ARG A 14 -25.33 -15.93 24.00
N ALA A 15 -26.26 -16.31 24.87
CA ALA A 15 -26.24 -15.92 26.28
C ALA A 15 -25.02 -16.49 27.02
N GLN A 16 -24.66 -17.75 26.78
CA GLN A 16 -23.46 -18.39 27.33
C GLN A 16 -22.17 -17.68 26.90
N MET A 17 -22.05 -17.32 25.60
CA MET A 17 -20.89 -16.57 25.11
C MET A 17 -20.81 -15.17 25.70
N LEU A 18 -21.95 -14.50 25.90
CA LEU A 18 -22.00 -13.16 26.49
C LEU A 18 -21.60 -13.20 27.98
N LEU A 19 -22.06 -14.21 28.72
CA LEU A 19 -21.65 -14.47 30.10
C LEU A 19 -20.16 -14.80 30.21
N LEU A 20 -19.61 -15.60 29.28
CA LEU A 20 -18.17 -15.90 29.23
C LEU A 20 -17.35 -14.63 28.96
N CYS A 21 -17.75 -13.79 28.01
CA CYS A 21 -17.08 -12.53 27.73
C CYS A 21 -17.14 -11.54 28.91
N LEU A 22 -18.28 -11.46 29.60
CA LEU A 22 -18.41 -10.64 30.82
C LEU A 22 -17.55 -11.18 31.96
N GLY A 23 -17.45 -12.51 32.11
CA GLY A 23 -16.56 -13.15 33.09
C GLY A 23 -15.07 -12.86 32.81
N ILE A 24 -14.64 -12.94 31.56
CA ILE A 24 -13.26 -12.59 31.15
C ILE A 24 -12.99 -11.11 31.40
N ALA A 25 -13.92 -10.22 31.05
CA ALA A 25 -13.78 -8.79 31.30
C ALA A 25 -13.68 -8.46 32.80
N TYR A 26 -14.46 -9.15 33.64
CA TYR A 26 -14.42 -9.00 35.10
C TYR A 26 -13.09 -9.49 35.69
N LEU A 27 -12.56 -10.62 35.23
CA LEU A 27 -11.25 -11.14 35.65
C LEU A 27 -10.11 -10.21 35.22
N MET A 28 -10.17 -9.67 34.00
CA MET A 28 -9.17 -8.72 33.49
C MET A 28 -9.19 -7.39 34.28
N ALA A 29 -10.38 -6.89 34.62
CA ALA A 29 -10.52 -5.69 35.46
C ALA A 29 -10.01 -5.93 36.90
N GLY A 30 -10.30 -7.09 37.49
CA GLY A 30 -9.78 -7.48 38.81
C GLY A 30 -8.25 -7.62 38.84
N SER A 31 -7.66 -8.13 37.76
CA SER A 31 -6.20 -8.26 37.59
C SER A 31 -5.49 -6.90 37.56
N ILE A 32 -6.10 -5.91 36.90
CA ILE A 32 -5.58 -4.54 36.81
C ILE A 32 -5.62 -3.83 38.18
N LEU A 33 -6.68 -4.05 38.98
CA LEU A 33 -6.78 -3.49 40.32
C LEU A 33 -5.79 -4.13 41.31
N LEU A 34 -5.43 -5.39 41.13
CA LEU A 34 -4.39 -6.06 41.93
C LEU A 34 -2.99 -5.58 41.55
N LEU A 35 -2.71 -5.32 40.26
CA LEU A 35 -1.44 -4.76 39.77
C LEU A 35 -1.24 -3.29 40.19
N GLN A 36 -2.31 -2.51 40.35
CA GLN A 36 -2.22 -1.15 40.88
C GLN A 36 -2.00 -1.10 42.40
N ARG A 37 -2.30 -2.18 43.14
CA ARG A 37 -2.06 -2.27 44.59
C ARG A 37 -0.72 -2.89 44.97
N SER A 38 -0.04 -3.59 44.04
CA SER A 38 1.27 -4.24 44.30
C SER A 38 2.49 -3.38 43.94
N SER A 39 2.31 -2.12 43.51
CA SER A 39 3.42 -1.16 43.35
C SER A 39 3.82 -0.57 44.71
N VAL A 40 4.50 -1.36 45.55
CA VAL A 40 5.18 -0.90 46.77
C VAL A 40 6.62 -1.43 46.79
N ARG A 41 7.55 -0.47 46.69
CA ARG A 41 8.96 -0.43 47.14
C ARG A 41 9.95 -1.45 46.55
N VAL A 42 10.66 -1.02 45.51
CA VAL A 42 12.06 -1.42 45.27
C VAL A 42 12.97 -0.31 45.80
N ALA A 43 13.84 -0.67 46.74
CA ALA A 43 14.86 0.19 47.33
C ALA A 43 16.00 0.47 46.32
N GLN A 44 16.43 1.73 46.21
CA GLN A 44 17.68 2.12 45.56
C GLN A 44 18.81 2.15 46.60
N PRO A 45 20.04 1.68 46.28
CA PRO A 45 21.19 1.89 47.13
C PRO A 45 21.87 3.25 46.89
N ASN A 46 22.48 3.73 47.97
CA ASN A 46 23.12 5.01 48.23
C ASN A 46 24.07 5.56 47.14
N LEU A 47 24.06 6.89 46.96
CA LEU A 47 25.27 7.68 46.83
C LEU A 47 25.06 9.08 47.46
N ALA A 48 25.95 9.44 48.38
CA ALA A 48 25.95 10.66 49.17
C ALA A 48 26.81 11.77 48.50
N GLY A 49 26.39 13.03 48.68
CA GLY A 49 27.12 14.25 48.32
C GLY A 49 26.28 15.53 48.55
N LEU A 50 26.64 16.31 49.59
CA LEU A 50 26.04 17.54 50.17
C LEU A 50 26.19 18.83 49.28
N PRO A 51 25.76 20.07 49.68
CA PRO A 51 24.46 20.65 50.12
C PRO A 51 24.16 22.05 49.44
N PRO A 52 23.34 23.01 49.96
CA PRO A 52 21.88 23.10 49.78
C PRO A 52 21.29 24.48 49.31
N LEU A 53 19.99 24.44 48.95
CA LEU A 53 18.92 25.48 49.03
C LEU A 53 18.99 26.79 48.21
N LEU A 54 17.95 26.99 47.39
CA LEU A 54 17.02 28.13 47.52
C LEU A 54 15.64 27.75 46.95
N ALA A 55 14.63 27.79 47.82
CA ALA A 55 13.21 27.68 47.51
C ALA A 55 12.60 29.08 47.33
N LEU A 56 11.55 29.20 46.51
CA LEU A 56 10.43 30.18 46.55
C LEU A 56 9.53 29.85 45.34
N ALA A 57 8.37 29.22 45.50
CA ALA A 57 7.06 29.72 45.98
C ALA A 57 6.09 29.96 44.80
N ALA A 58 4.99 29.21 44.80
CA ALA A 58 3.79 29.45 43.98
C ALA A 58 2.70 30.12 44.84
N PRO A 59 1.86 30.98 44.24
CA PRO A 59 0.41 30.91 44.49
C PRO A 59 -0.44 31.40 43.26
N PRO A 60 -1.79 31.47 43.33
CA PRO A 60 -2.73 30.43 43.75
C PRO A 60 -3.92 30.23 42.78
N THR A 61 -4.63 29.13 43.00
CA THR A 61 -5.96 28.77 42.47
C THR A 61 -7.06 29.66 43.07
N VAL A 62 -8.07 30.04 42.27
CA VAL A 62 -9.34 30.59 42.77
C VAL A 62 -10.47 29.58 42.54
N LEU A 63 -11.18 29.29 43.62
CA LEU A 63 -12.34 28.43 43.73
C LEU A 63 -13.59 29.29 43.96
N ARG A 64 -14.70 29.00 43.27
CA ARG A 64 -16.09 29.32 43.67
C ARG A 64 -17.04 28.59 42.71
N THR A 65 -18.14 27.92 43.07
CA THR A 65 -18.69 27.32 44.29
C THR A 65 -19.90 26.51 43.82
N TRP A 66 -20.21 25.44 44.55
CA TRP A 66 -21.33 24.49 44.37
C TRP A 66 -22.74 25.06 44.55
N ALA A 67 -23.71 24.48 43.86
CA ALA A 67 -24.98 23.91 44.38
C ALA A 67 -25.60 23.08 43.23
N GLY A 68 -26.13 21.86 43.33
CA GLY A 68 -26.53 21.01 44.45
C GLY A 68 -27.83 20.30 44.03
N LEU A 69 -27.89 18.97 44.23
CA LEU A 69 -29.05 18.05 44.13
C LEU A 69 -29.46 17.65 42.68
N GLY A 70 -29.73 16.38 42.35
CA GLY A 70 -29.83 15.15 43.11
C GLY A 70 -30.21 14.00 42.17
N VAL A 71 -29.73 12.80 42.51
CA VAL A 71 -29.98 11.53 41.83
C VAL A 71 -31.46 11.13 41.92
N ARG A 72 -32.08 10.70 40.80
CA ARG A 72 -32.87 9.45 40.76
C ARG A 72 -33.28 9.05 39.35
N ALA A 73 -32.75 7.89 38.94
CA ALA A 73 -33.36 7.04 37.95
C ALA A 73 -34.67 6.44 38.49
N ARG A 74 -35.72 6.40 37.68
CA ARG A 74 -36.58 5.22 37.54
C ARG A 74 -37.45 5.29 36.30
N SER A 75 -37.40 4.19 35.57
CA SER A 75 -38.26 3.74 34.50
C SER A 75 -39.70 3.51 34.96
N ARG A 76 -40.68 3.76 34.09
CA ARG A 76 -41.72 2.79 33.67
C ARG A 76 -42.66 3.40 32.62
N TRP A 77 -42.66 2.76 31.44
CA TRP A 77 -43.82 2.26 30.69
C TRP A 77 -45.20 2.68 31.19
N ALA A 78 -46.03 3.27 30.32
CA ALA A 78 -47.15 2.59 29.68
C ALA A 78 -47.92 3.55 28.75
N ALA A 79 -48.47 2.93 27.71
CA ALA A 79 -49.20 3.53 26.61
C ALA A 79 -50.54 4.15 27.01
N ALA A 80 -51.01 5.13 26.22
CA ALA A 80 -52.41 5.29 25.92
C ALA A 80 -52.61 5.87 24.51
N VAL A 81 -53.54 5.24 23.82
CA VAL A 81 -54.00 5.40 22.45
C VAL A 81 -54.88 6.66 22.29
N GLN A 82 -54.71 7.35 21.15
CA GLN A 82 -55.63 8.09 20.23
C GLN A 82 -57.13 8.28 20.62
N PRO A 83 -57.93 9.23 20.04
CA PRO A 83 -57.92 9.59 18.59
C PRO A 83 -58.39 11.00 18.10
N ALA A 84 -58.01 11.25 16.83
CA ALA A 84 -58.69 11.86 15.66
C ALA A 84 -59.78 12.95 15.74
N SER A 85 -59.62 13.98 14.89
CA SER A 85 -60.49 14.37 13.72
C SER A 85 -60.11 15.78 13.28
N GLY A 86 -59.74 16.09 12.02
CA GLY A 86 -60.50 16.18 10.75
C GLY A 86 -60.11 17.54 10.11
N GLY A 87 -60.09 17.84 8.81
CA GLY A 87 -60.35 17.17 7.53
C GLY A 87 -60.42 18.25 6.42
N GLY A 88 -59.79 17.99 5.26
CA GLY A 88 -60.03 18.63 3.94
C GLY A 88 -59.20 19.87 3.56
N ALA A 89 -58.85 20.18 2.29
CA ALA A 89 -58.79 19.43 1.02
C ALA A 89 -58.01 20.28 -0.03
N LYS A 90 -57.11 19.62 -0.80
CA LYS A 90 -56.71 19.80 -2.22
C LYS A 90 -56.25 21.17 -2.80
N ALA A 91 -55.00 21.19 -3.29
CA ALA A 91 -54.64 21.59 -4.67
C ALA A 91 -53.26 21.00 -5.05
N GLY A 92 -53.17 20.33 -6.20
CA GLY A 92 -51.99 19.54 -6.61
C GLY A 92 -51.01 20.28 -7.53
N ARG A 93 -49.73 19.92 -7.41
CA ARG A 93 -48.72 19.93 -8.49
C ARG A 93 -47.79 18.73 -8.26
N HIS A 94 -47.75 17.80 -9.21
CA HIS A 94 -46.91 16.61 -9.16
C HIS A 94 -45.53 16.89 -9.77
N TRP A 95 -44.48 16.67 -8.98
CA TRP A 95 -43.10 16.43 -9.42
C TRP A 95 -42.66 15.15 -8.71
N PRO A 96 -42.19 14.09 -9.39
CA PRO A 96 -41.86 12.84 -8.70
C PRO A 96 -40.56 13.02 -7.91
N ALA A 97 -40.68 12.89 -6.59
CA ALA A 97 -39.58 12.88 -5.65
C ALA A 97 -38.78 11.57 -5.74
N SER A 98 -37.47 11.73 -5.94
CA SER A 98 -36.38 11.03 -5.24
C SER A 98 -36.72 9.68 -4.59
N GLN A 99 -36.44 8.58 -5.30
CA GLN A 99 -36.11 7.31 -4.67
C GLN A 99 -34.60 7.22 -4.50
N SER A 100 -34.05 7.75 -3.41
CA SER A 100 -32.63 7.59 -3.06
C SER A 100 -32.39 7.08 -1.63
N LEU A 101 -33.34 6.32 -1.08
CA LEU A 101 -33.22 5.71 0.26
C LEU A 101 -33.09 4.18 0.26
N GLY A 102 -33.01 3.53 -0.91
CA GLY A 102 -32.93 2.06 -1.03
C GLY A 102 -31.52 1.45 -1.03
N VAL A 103 -30.47 2.24 -1.26
CA VAL A 103 -29.12 1.68 -1.56
C VAL A 103 -28.31 1.35 -0.30
N GLN A 104 -28.60 1.97 0.85
CA GLN A 104 -27.86 1.72 2.09
C GLN A 104 -28.18 0.35 2.74
N HIS A 105 -29.38 -0.21 2.48
CA HIS A 105 -29.83 -1.44 3.15
C HIS A 105 -29.41 -2.74 2.43
N LEU A 106 -29.06 -2.69 1.14
CA LEU A 106 -28.55 -3.86 0.40
C LEU A 106 -27.11 -4.25 0.81
N HIS A 107 -26.36 -3.33 1.44
CA HIS A 107 -24.98 -3.55 1.87
C HIS A 107 -24.80 -4.61 2.97
N ARG A 108 -25.85 -4.98 3.75
CA ARG A 108 -25.70 -5.99 4.81
C ARG A 108 -25.88 -7.44 4.36
N ARG A 109 -26.52 -7.69 3.20
CA ARG A 109 -26.91 -9.06 2.81
C ARG A 109 -25.76 -9.88 2.21
N TRP A 110 -24.80 -9.23 1.56
CA TRP A 110 -23.59 -9.89 1.03
C TRP A 110 -22.49 -10.13 2.08
N PHE A 111 -22.57 -9.48 3.25
CA PHE A 111 -21.58 -9.66 4.33
C PHE A 111 -21.77 -10.94 5.18
N HIS A 112 -22.86 -11.70 4.98
CA HIS A 112 -23.21 -12.82 5.87
C HIS A 112 -23.55 -14.16 5.21
N SER A 113 -23.33 -14.35 3.91
CA SER A 113 -23.67 -15.61 3.24
C SER A 113 -22.48 -16.29 2.59
N LEU A 114 -21.48 -16.69 3.39
CA LEU A 114 -20.55 -17.77 3.04
C LEU A 114 -20.17 -18.51 4.31
N LEU A 115 -20.86 -19.63 4.54
CA LEU A 115 -20.44 -20.90 5.17
C LEU A 115 -21.72 -21.71 5.45
N PRO A 116 -21.77 -22.97 5.00
CA PRO A 116 -21.19 -24.03 5.83
C PRO A 116 -20.18 -24.92 5.09
N GLU A 117 -19.14 -25.32 5.83
CA GLU A 117 -18.24 -26.42 5.53
C GLU A 117 -19.00 -27.75 5.48
N SER A 118 -18.75 -28.55 4.45
CA SER A 118 -18.92 -30.01 4.50
C SER A 118 -17.52 -30.66 4.46
N PRO A 119 -17.25 -31.68 5.29
CA PRO A 119 -15.96 -32.34 5.31
C PRO A 119 -15.97 -33.50 4.30
N GLU A 120 -15.23 -33.37 3.21
CA GLU A 120 -14.84 -34.53 2.40
C GLU A 120 -13.33 -34.58 2.24
N GLN A 121 -12.77 -35.65 2.78
CA GLN A 121 -11.37 -36.05 2.66
C GLN A 121 -10.97 -36.13 1.19
N ARG A 122 -10.02 -35.29 0.77
CA ARG A 122 -9.25 -35.51 -0.46
C ARG A 122 -7.77 -35.57 -0.12
N VAL A 123 -7.20 -36.73 -0.43
CA VAL A 123 -5.77 -37.01 -0.49
C VAL A 123 -5.08 -35.95 -1.37
N PRO A 124 -3.95 -35.35 -0.95
CA PRO A 124 -3.30 -34.32 -1.74
C PRO A 124 -2.62 -34.93 -2.98
N PRO A 125 -2.80 -34.36 -4.18
CA PRO A 125 -2.00 -34.76 -5.34
C PRO A 125 -0.58 -34.22 -5.17
N HIS A 126 0.37 -35.10 -5.43
CA HIS A 126 1.82 -34.89 -5.37
C HIS A 126 2.24 -33.70 -6.27
N ARG A 127 2.36 -32.49 -5.70
CA ARG A 127 2.98 -31.34 -6.39
C ARG A 127 4.49 -31.43 -6.20
N SER A 128 5.19 -31.73 -7.29
CA SER A 128 6.65 -31.74 -7.37
C SER A 128 7.23 -30.39 -6.94
N SER A 129 7.84 -30.36 -5.76
CA SER A 129 8.72 -29.26 -5.34
C SER A 129 10.06 -29.40 -6.06
N ARG A 130 10.35 -28.50 -7.00
CA ARG A 130 11.72 -28.17 -7.36
C ARG A 130 11.82 -26.65 -7.36
N HIS A 131 12.95 -26.15 -6.86
CA HIS A 131 13.30 -24.78 -6.47
C HIS A 131 13.03 -24.50 -4.98
N LYS A 132 13.96 -24.95 -4.13
CA LYS A 132 14.14 -24.52 -2.73
C LYS A 132 15.61 -24.14 -2.60
N GLY A 133 15.91 -22.87 -2.39
CA GLY A 133 17.25 -22.35 -2.16
C GLY A 133 17.96 -23.01 -0.98
N THR A 134 19.28 -22.83 -0.94
CA THR A 134 20.16 -23.50 0.03
C THR A 134 20.17 -22.77 1.36
N TYR A 135 19.81 -23.44 2.45
CA TYR A 135 19.94 -22.87 3.80
C TYR A 135 21.40 -22.63 4.16
N MET A 136 21.74 -21.42 4.58
CA MET A 136 23.09 -20.99 4.93
C MET A 136 23.33 -20.95 6.44
N GLY A 137 22.27 -20.92 7.23
CA GLY A 137 22.34 -20.95 8.70
C GLY A 137 21.60 -19.79 9.37
N CYS A 138 21.70 -19.75 10.70
CA CYS A 138 21.16 -18.68 11.53
C CYS A 138 22.16 -17.52 11.69
N PHE A 139 21.71 -16.27 11.57
CA PHE A 139 22.57 -15.08 11.65
C PHE A 139 21.99 -13.99 12.55
N LEU A 140 22.86 -13.17 13.17
CA LEU A 140 22.44 -12.04 14.01
C LEU A 140 21.79 -10.92 13.17
N HIS A 141 20.61 -10.45 13.58
CA HIS A 141 19.96 -9.28 12.97
C HIS A 141 19.70 -8.22 14.04
N LYS A 142 20.37 -7.06 13.93
CA LYS A 142 20.17 -5.92 14.83
C LYS A 142 19.75 -4.69 14.03
N ALA A 143 18.94 -3.82 14.63
CA ALA A 143 18.49 -2.58 14.00
C ALA A 143 19.65 -1.67 13.54
N THR A 144 20.78 -1.70 14.26
CA THR A 144 22.00 -0.94 13.94
C THR A 144 22.99 -1.70 13.06
N ALA A 145 22.83 -3.01 12.89
CA ALA A 145 23.70 -3.88 12.13
C ALA A 145 22.87 -5.00 11.48
N ARG A 146 22.25 -4.69 10.34
CA ARG A 146 21.39 -5.62 9.61
C ARG A 146 22.24 -6.70 8.93
N ALA A 147 21.83 -7.96 9.06
CA ALA A 147 22.49 -9.08 8.37
C ALA A 147 22.42 -8.96 6.84
N LEU A 148 21.27 -8.50 6.34
CA LEU A 148 20.97 -8.29 4.92
C LEU A 148 20.54 -6.83 4.72
N GLY A 149 21.19 -6.13 3.78
CA GLY A 149 21.02 -4.69 3.54
C GLY A 149 19.95 -4.32 2.51
N GLY A 150 19.35 -5.30 1.84
CA GLY A 150 18.46 -5.11 0.71
C GLY A 150 17.03 -4.71 1.11
N THR A 151 16.04 -5.40 0.55
CA THR A 151 14.62 -5.13 0.83
C THR A 151 14.15 -5.92 2.04
N MET A 152 13.06 -5.47 2.68
CA MET A 152 12.42 -6.19 3.77
C MET A 152 10.91 -6.15 3.57
N LEU A 153 10.28 -7.31 3.73
CA LEU A 153 8.85 -7.54 3.57
C LEU A 153 8.37 -8.49 4.65
N TYR A 154 7.11 -8.42 5.05
CA TYR A 154 6.60 -9.30 6.10
C TYR A 154 5.16 -9.74 5.84
N ASP A 155 4.82 -10.97 6.22
CA ASP A 155 3.49 -11.55 6.10
C ASP A 155 3.13 -12.34 7.37
N LEU A 156 2.26 -11.74 8.19
CA LEU A 156 1.82 -12.29 9.47
C LEU A 156 0.94 -13.55 9.36
N ARG A 157 0.60 -14.04 8.16
CA ARG A 157 -0.28 -15.21 7.99
C ARG A 157 0.22 -16.22 6.97
N LYS A 158 0.87 -15.75 5.90
CA LYS A 158 1.24 -16.57 4.75
C LYS A 158 2.74 -16.55 4.47
N MET A 159 3.57 -15.98 5.36
CA MET A 159 5.01 -16.04 5.17
C MET A 159 5.47 -17.50 5.11
N THR A 160 6.16 -17.86 4.04
CA THR A 160 6.84 -19.15 3.88
C THR A 160 8.27 -18.91 3.45
N SER A 161 9.13 -19.89 3.71
CA SER A 161 10.52 -19.84 3.25
C SER A 161 10.60 -19.72 1.73
N SER A 162 9.74 -20.45 1.01
CA SER A 162 9.66 -20.35 -0.45
C SER A 162 9.23 -18.96 -0.93
N LEU A 163 8.19 -18.37 -0.31
CA LEU A 163 7.69 -17.05 -0.69
C LEU A 163 8.78 -15.99 -0.51
N CYS A 164 9.54 -16.06 0.58
CA CYS A 164 10.64 -15.15 0.82
C CYS A 164 11.75 -15.31 -0.22
N GLN A 165 12.17 -16.54 -0.48
CA GLN A 165 13.21 -16.84 -1.46
C GLN A 165 12.81 -16.44 -2.88
N ASP A 166 11.58 -16.75 -3.29
CA ASP A 166 11.03 -16.34 -4.59
C ASP A 166 11.02 -14.82 -4.70
N THR A 167 10.55 -14.12 -3.66
CA THR A 167 10.48 -12.65 -3.68
C THR A 167 11.88 -12.01 -3.76
N CYS A 168 12.85 -12.53 -3.01
CA CYS A 168 14.22 -12.04 -3.07
C CYS A 168 14.88 -12.35 -4.41
N SER A 169 14.68 -13.55 -4.95
CA SER A 169 15.17 -13.95 -6.28
C SER A 169 14.56 -13.11 -7.39
N GLU A 170 13.25 -12.89 -7.39
CA GLU A 170 12.55 -12.01 -8.34
C GLU A 170 13.02 -10.55 -8.22
N SER A 171 13.44 -10.13 -7.03
CA SER A 171 13.99 -8.80 -6.76
C SER A 171 15.50 -8.70 -7.08
N GLY A 172 16.12 -9.77 -7.60
CA GLY A 172 17.53 -9.80 -8.00
C GLY A 172 18.52 -9.91 -6.85
N TYR A 173 18.08 -10.40 -5.68
CA TYR A 173 18.94 -10.60 -4.51
C TYR A 173 19.44 -12.04 -4.41
N GLN A 174 20.70 -12.21 -4.01
CA GLN A 174 21.33 -13.52 -3.85
C GLN A 174 20.92 -14.26 -2.56
N PHE A 175 20.50 -13.51 -1.54
CA PHE A 175 20.13 -14.05 -0.24
C PHE A 175 18.74 -13.60 0.19
N ALA A 176 18.04 -14.53 0.84
CA ALA A 176 16.77 -14.33 1.52
C ALA A 176 16.94 -14.72 2.99
N GLY A 177 16.40 -13.94 3.91
CA GLY A 177 16.52 -14.15 5.35
C GLY A 177 15.16 -14.05 6.01
N LEU A 178 14.77 -15.06 6.77
CA LEU A 178 13.49 -15.06 7.48
C LEU A 178 13.69 -14.70 8.95
N GLU A 179 12.87 -13.80 9.49
CA GLU A 179 12.90 -13.39 10.89
C GLU A 179 11.50 -13.47 11.51
N PHE A 180 11.44 -13.80 12.80
CA PHE A 180 10.22 -13.76 13.61
C PHE A 180 9.01 -14.55 13.06
N GLY A 181 9.24 -15.57 12.23
CA GLY A 181 8.20 -16.38 11.61
C GLY A 181 7.41 -15.69 10.50
N ALA A 182 7.67 -14.41 10.23
CA ALA A 182 6.79 -13.59 9.42
C ALA A 182 7.52 -12.56 8.56
N GLU A 183 8.76 -12.23 8.88
CA GLU A 183 9.55 -11.23 8.17
C GLU A 183 10.50 -11.92 7.21
N CYS A 184 10.76 -11.25 6.09
CA CYS A 184 11.61 -11.68 5.01
C CYS A 184 12.50 -10.50 4.62
N HIS A 185 13.79 -10.74 4.60
CA HIS A 185 14.84 -9.76 4.33
C HIS A 185 15.64 -10.26 3.15
N CYS A 186 15.91 -9.41 2.17
CA CYS A 186 16.70 -9.73 1.00
C CYS A 186 18.05 -9.01 1.06
N GLY A 187 19.09 -9.56 0.44
CA GLY A 187 20.38 -8.88 0.34
C GLY A 187 21.33 -9.60 -0.60
N ASN A 188 22.39 -8.91 -1.02
CA ASN A 188 23.45 -9.50 -1.85
C ASN A 188 24.67 -9.92 -1.04
N ARG A 189 24.75 -9.52 0.23
CA ARG A 189 25.86 -9.83 1.13
C ARG A 189 25.34 -10.11 2.53
N ILE A 190 25.90 -11.13 3.17
CA ILE A 190 25.66 -11.42 4.59
C ILE A 190 26.72 -10.63 5.39
N SER A 191 26.28 -9.62 6.13
CA SER A 191 27.15 -8.66 6.83
C SER A 191 27.26 -8.91 8.34
N SER A 192 26.61 -9.96 8.85
CA SER A 192 26.56 -10.32 10.26
C SER A 192 27.22 -11.66 10.54
N THR A 193 27.59 -11.90 11.81
CA THR A 193 28.10 -13.19 12.26
C THR A 193 26.99 -14.24 12.38
N GLN A 194 27.37 -15.51 12.25
CA GLN A 194 26.48 -16.66 12.48
C GLN A 194 26.06 -16.72 13.96
N ALA A 195 24.85 -17.19 14.20
CA ALA A 195 24.24 -17.41 15.51
C ALA A 195 23.92 -18.91 15.69
N PRO A 196 23.67 -19.37 16.93
CA PRO A 196 23.25 -20.75 17.16
C PRO A 196 21.94 -21.09 16.40
N GLU A 197 21.80 -22.32 15.91
CA GLU A 197 20.62 -22.70 15.11
C GLU A 197 19.33 -22.69 15.94
N GLU A 198 19.41 -22.97 17.24
CA GLU A 198 18.27 -22.90 18.16
C GLU A 198 17.64 -21.50 18.23
N ASP A 199 18.43 -20.45 18.01
CA ASP A 199 17.97 -19.06 18.01
C ASP A 199 17.07 -18.76 16.80
N CYS A 200 17.09 -19.61 15.76
CA CYS A 200 16.27 -19.52 14.55
C CYS A 200 15.10 -20.52 14.52
N GLY A 201 14.68 -21.02 15.69
CA GLY A 201 13.67 -22.07 15.81
C GLY A 201 12.22 -21.65 15.57
N LEU A 202 11.91 -20.40 15.24
CA LEU A 202 10.51 -20.01 14.96
C LEU A 202 10.06 -20.58 13.63
N VAL A 203 8.88 -21.18 13.62
CA VAL A 203 8.26 -21.66 12.38
C VAL A 203 7.62 -20.53 11.61
N CYS A 204 7.62 -20.65 10.29
CA CYS A 204 6.93 -19.71 9.43
C CYS A 204 5.42 -19.72 9.70
N ARG A 205 4.77 -18.56 9.59
CA ARG A 205 3.33 -18.46 9.84
C ARG A 205 2.47 -19.09 8.75
N GLY A 206 2.98 -19.11 7.51
CA GLY A 206 2.30 -19.65 6.34
C GLY A 206 2.61 -21.11 6.03
N GLU A 207 3.58 -21.72 6.70
CA GLU A 207 3.95 -23.13 6.50
C GLU A 207 4.44 -23.77 7.79
N ARG A 208 4.19 -25.06 7.97
CA ARG A 208 4.68 -25.81 9.12
C ARG A 208 5.96 -26.54 8.73
N GLY A 209 7.04 -26.37 9.50
CA GLY A 209 8.22 -27.22 9.44
C GLY A 209 9.50 -26.62 8.83
N SER A 210 9.48 -25.38 8.33
CA SER A 210 10.71 -24.66 7.91
C SER A 210 11.11 -23.62 8.97
N PRO A 211 12.41 -23.49 9.31
CA PRO A 211 12.88 -22.45 10.20
C PRO A 211 12.69 -21.08 9.53
N CYS A 212 12.28 -20.12 10.33
CA CYS A 212 11.81 -18.82 9.89
C CYS A 212 12.34 -17.73 10.82
N GLY A 213 13.61 -17.92 11.21
CA GLY A 213 14.35 -17.05 12.10
C GLY A 213 13.91 -17.08 13.55
N GLY A 214 14.26 -16.02 14.24
CA GLY A 214 14.00 -15.79 15.66
C GLY A 214 13.76 -14.31 15.94
N VAL A 215 13.78 -13.90 17.19
CA VAL A 215 13.77 -12.47 17.53
C VAL A 215 15.20 -11.91 17.36
N GLY A 216 15.43 -11.02 16.40
CA GLY A 216 16.77 -10.49 16.11
C GLY A 216 17.70 -11.53 15.48
N ARG A 217 17.12 -12.50 14.75
CA ARG A 217 17.81 -13.67 14.18
C ARG A 217 17.21 -14.02 12.84
N LEU A 218 18.08 -14.14 11.83
CA LEU A 218 17.68 -14.46 10.46
C LEU A 218 18.08 -15.89 10.10
N SER A 219 17.11 -16.69 9.67
CA SER A 219 17.35 -17.91 8.91
C SER A 219 17.66 -17.53 7.48
N ILE A 220 18.94 -17.54 7.09
CA ILE A 220 19.38 -17.10 5.75
C ILE A 220 19.44 -18.28 4.79
N TYR A 221 18.94 -18.05 3.57
CA TYR A 221 18.94 -18.93 2.43
C TYR A 221 19.65 -18.24 1.27
N LYS A 222 20.53 -18.96 0.59
CA LYS A 222 21.01 -18.58 -0.74
C LYS A 222 19.93 -18.98 -1.74
N VAL A 223 19.38 -18.01 -2.46
CA VAL A 223 18.35 -18.31 -3.46
C VAL A 223 19.00 -18.97 -4.67
N GLU A 224 18.41 -20.05 -5.18
CA GLU A 224 18.92 -20.69 -6.40
C GLU A 224 18.64 -19.77 -7.61
N GLU A 225 19.64 -19.60 -8.47
CA GLU A 225 19.48 -18.84 -9.71
C GLU A 225 18.42 -19.51 -10.60
N GLN A 226 17.45 -18.74 -11.09
CA GLN A 226 16.58 -19.21 -12.17
C GLN A 226 17.47 -19.56 -13.38
N LEU A 227 17.21 -20.73 -13.99
CA LEU A 227 17.94 -21.27 -15.14
C LEU A 227 18.26 -20.19 -16.19
N PRO A 228 19.46 -20.23 -16.82
CA PRO A 228 19.89 -19.24 -17.80
C PRO A 228 18.90 -19.21 -18.99
N GLY A 229 18.05 -18.19 -19.02
CA GLY A 229 16.98 -18.05 -20.02
C GLY A 229 15.73 -17.33 -19.50
N HIS A 230 15.46 -17.39 -18.19
CA HIS A 230 14.55 -16.46 -17.54
C HIS A 230 15.30 -15.15 -17.26
N ARG A 231 14.83 -14.03 -17.82
CA ARG A 231 15.48 -12.71 -17.70
C ARG A 231 15.80 -12.42 -16.22
N LYS A 232 17.09 -12.47 -15.84
CA LYS A 232 17.62 -12.22 -14.48
C LYS A 232 17.24 -10.83 -13.90
N PHE A 233 16.59 -9.97 -14.68
CA PHE A 233 16.36 -8.57 -14.37
C PHE A 233 15.00 -8.09 -14.88
N ARG A 234 13.90 -8.37 -14.16
CA ARG A 234 12.57 -7.86 -14.51
C ARG A 234 12.40 -6.35 -14.28
N ASN A 235 13.35 -5.71 -13.58
CA ASN A 235 13.26 -4.31 -13.12
C ASN A 235 14.48 -3.45 -13.50
N VAL A 236 15.23 -3.83 -14.54
CA VAL A 236 16.30 -2.96 -15.08
C VAL A 236 15.71 -2.05 -16.14
N HIS A 237 15.91 -0.75 -15.96
CA HIS A 237 15.39 0.27 -16.87
C HIS A 237 16.53 1.13 -17.41
N TYR A 238 16.59 1.29 -18.73
CA TYR A 238 17.46 2.29 -19.35
C TYR A 238 16.95 3.67 -18.93
N HIS A 239 17.76 4.39 -18.19
CA HIS A 239 17.42 5.70 -17.66
C HIS A 239 17.65 6.79 -18.70
N GLY A 240 18.80 6.75 -19.38
CA GLY A 240 19.08 7.69 -20.45
C GLY A 240 20.55 7.81 -20.81
N CYS A 241 20.83 8.76 -21.70
CA CYS A 241 22.18 9.16 -22.09
C CYS A 241 22.52 10.48 -21.40
N PHE A 242 23.65 10.55 -20.70
CA PHE A 242 24.02 11.73 -19.91
C PHE A 242 25.46 12.16 -20.21
N LYS A 243 25.66 13.47 -20.36
CA LYS A 243 26.98 14.07 -20.53
C LYS A 243 27.58 14.37 -19.16
N LEU A 244 28.62 13.65 -18.77
CA LEU A 244 29.29 13.78 -17.47
C LEU A 244 30.72 14.26 -17.63
N THR A 245 31.24 14.97 -16.63
CA THR A 245 32.65 15.40 -16.56
C THR A 245 33.51 14.37 -15.84
N LYS A 246 34.84 14.44 -16.05
CA LYS A 246 35.80 13.64 -15.29
C LYS A 246 35.75 13.89 -13.77
N SER A 247 35.46 15.13 -13.35
CA SER A 247 35.34 15.44 -11.92
C SER A 247 34.10 14.79 -11.32
N THR A 248 32.97 14.79 -12.04
CA THR A 248 31.73 14.15 -11.60
C THR A 248 31.91 12.63 -11.44
N ILE A 249 32.43 11.94 -12.45
CA ILE A 249 32.62 10.47 -12.37
C ILE A 249 33.61 10.06 -11.27
N GLY A 250 34.60 10.91 -10.97
CA GLY A 250 35.56 10.67 -9.88
C GLY A 250 34.94 10.70 -8.48
N THR A 251 33.72 11.23 -8.33
CA THR A 251 32.99 11.20 -7.05
C THR A 251 32.17 9.92 -6.84
N PHE A 252 32.04 9.08 -7.85
CA PHE A 252 31.22 7.88 -7.74
C PHE A 252 31.88 6.84 -6.84
N PRO A 253 31.11 6.15 -5.98
CA PRO A 253 31.65 5.24 -4.97
C PRO A 253 32.34 4.02 -5.58
N ILE A 254 31.96 3.60 -6.78
CA ILE A 254 32.54 2.44 -7.47
C ILE A 254 32.92 2.83 -8.89
N ASP A 255 34.16 2.52 -9.25
CA ASP A 255 34.70 2.52 -10.61
C ASP A 255 35.27 1.12 -10.88
N SER A 256 34.85 0.52 -11.99
CA SER A 256 35.37 -0.74 -12.49
C SER A 256 35.78 -0.58 -13.94
N PHE A 257 37.02 -0.94 -14.23
CA PHE A 257 37.59 -0.95 -15.57
C PHE A 257 37.75 -2.39 -16.06
N GLN A 258 37.12 -2.74 -17.18
CA GLN A 258 37.35 -4.03 -17.84
C GLN A 258 37.35 -3.88 -19.38
N PRO A 259 38.34 -4.43 -20.09
CA PRO A 259 38.48 -4.24 -21.55
C PRO A 259 37.31 -4.83 -22.35
N ASN A 260 36.70 -5.92 -21.86
CA ASN A 260 35.53 -6.58 -22.46
C ASN A 260 34.24 -6.36 -21.66
N LEU A 261 34.13 -5.22 -20.96
CA LEU A 261 32.96 -4.88 -20.17
C LEU A 261 31.71 -4.76 -21.07
N THR A 262 30.64 -5.43 -20.66
CA THR A 262 29.31 -5.27 -21.24
C THR A 262 28.44 -4.44 -20.31
N THR A 263 27.41 -3.79 -20.86
CA THR A 263 26.38 -3.11 -20.07
C THR A 263 25.79 -4.02 -19.00
N GLN A 264 25.57 -5.28 -19.36
CA GLN A 264 25.00 -6.31 -18.50
C GLN A 264 25.90 -6.60 -17.29
N SER A 265 27.20 -6.80 -17.52
CA SER A 265 28.17 -7.02 -16.45
C SER A 265 28.31 -5.80 -15.53
N CYS A 266 28.16 -4.58 -16.07
CA CYS A 266 28.14 -3.37 -15.25
C CYS A 266 26.91 -3.31 -14.33
N ILE A 267 25.71 -3.61 -14.86
CA ILE A 267 24.48 -3.66 -14.07
C ILE A 267 24.59 -4.71 -12.95
N GLU A 268 25.11 -5.89 -13.26
CA GLU A 268 25.36 -6.96 -12.28
C GLU A 268 26.31 -6.49 -11.18
N THR A 269 27.44 -5.89 -11.56
CA THR A 269 28.42 -5.36 -10.61
C THR A 269 27.77 -4.32 -9.67
N CYS A 270 26.99 -3.38 -10.21
CA CYS A 270 26.34 -2.37 -9.39
C CYS A 270 25.22 -2.93 -8.51
N THR A 271 24.52 -3.97 -8.99
CA THR A 271 23.50 -4.70 -8.21
C THR A 271 24.15 -5.40 -7.01
N ASP A 272 25.27 -6.09 -7.22
CA ASP A 272 26.03 -6.76 -6.17
C ASP A 272 26.62 -5.78 -5.14
N LYS A 273 26.93 -4.55 -5.58
CA LYS A 273 27.34 -3.45 -4.71
C LYS A 273 26.17 -2.73 -4.03
N GLU A 274 24.94 -3.19 -4.24
CA GLU A 274 23.72 -2.61 -3.68
C GLU A 274 23.54 -1.12 -4.04
N LEU A 275 23.89 -0.73 -5.28
CA LEU A 275 23.76 0.63 -5.79
C LEU A 275 22.66 0.73 -6.87
N PRO A 276 21.80 1.77 -6.82
CA PRO A 276 20.61 1.88 -7.66
C PRO A 276 20.88 2.31 -9.10
N LEU A 277 22.05 2.91 -9.39
CA LEU A 277 22.44 3.34 -10.74
C LEU A 277 23.72 2.66 -11.20
N ALA A 278 23.69 2.20 -12.45
CA ALA A 278 24.85 1.76 -13.22
C ALA A 278 25.11 2.75 -14.37
N VAL A 279 26.31 3.32 -14.41
CA VAL A 279 26.76 4.31 -15.39
C VAL A 279 27.83 3.65 -16.26
N PHE A 280 27.50 3.41 -17.52
CA PHE A 280 28.27 2.57 -18.42
C PHE A 280 28.82 3.36 -19.61
N LYS A 281 30.13 3.23 -19.84
CA LYS A 281 30.80 3.58 -21.09
C LYS A 281 32.02 2.68 -21.24
N LYS A 282 31.98 1.72 -22.15
CA LYS A 282 33.10 0.78 -22.36
C LYS A 282 34.44 1.53 -22.51
N PRO A 283 35.51 1.14 -21.77
CA PRO A 283 35.66 -0.01 -20.87
C PRO A 283 35.29 0.23 -19.39
N HIS A 284 34.67 1.35 -19.05
CA HIS A 284 34.34 1.76 -17.68
C HIS A 284 32.89 1.44 -17.27
N CYS A 285 32.76 1.00 -16.02
CA CYS A 285 31.51 0.89 -15.28
C CYS A 285 31.63 1.71 -14.00
N PHE A 286 30.68 2.59 -13.74
CA PHE A 286 30.56 3.24 -12.44
C PHE A 286 29.23 2.91 -11.80
N CYS A 287 29.20 2.85 -10.48
CA CYS A 287 27.97 2.66 -9.72
C CYS A 287 27.77 3.83 -8.78
N THR A 288 26.55 4.33 -8.65
CA THR A 288 26.25 5.50 -7.81
C THR A 288 24.79 5.51 -7.35
N TRP A 289 24.44 6.48 -6.50
CA TRP A 289 23.08 6.74 -6.04
C TRP A 289 22.31 7.66 -6.98
N THR A 290 20.98 7.69 -6.88
CA THR A 290 20.20 8.68 -7.60
C THR A 290 20.56 10.09 -7.14
N SER A 291 20.64 11.02 -8.09
CA SER A 291 20.95 12.42 -7.83
C SER A 291 20.42 13.28 -8.98
N SER A 292 20.38 14.59 -8.74
CA SER A 292 19.99 15.60 -9.73
C SER A 292 20.84 15.59 -11.01
N LEU A 293 22.04 15.00 -10.98
CA LEU A 293 22.93 14.82 -12.15
C LEU A 293 22.28 13.99 -13.27
N PHE A 294 21.30 13.17 -12.93
CA PHE A 294 20.61 12.28 -13.86
C PHE A 294 19.17 12.73 -14.09
N SER A 295 18.87 14.03 -14.01
CA SER A 295 17.52 14.53 -14.29
C SER A 295 17.10 14.27 -15.73
N LEU A 296 15.85 13.85 -15.95
CA LEU A 296 15.29 13.58 -17.29
C LEU A 296 15.43 14.78 -18.24
N ASN A 297 15.40 16.00 -17.72
CA ASN A 297 15.53 17.23 -18.51
C ASN A 297 16.95 17.45 -19.08
N GLN A 298 17.94 16.72 -18.56
CA GLN A 298 19.35 16.81 -18.96
C GLN A 298 19.77 15.64 -19.86
N GLN A 299 18.81 14.84 -20.33
CA GLN A 299 19.08 13.69 -21.17
C GLN A 299 19.54 14.12 -22.58
N SER A 300 20.71 13.61 -22.98
CA SER A 300 21.23 13.68 -24.34
C SER A 300 20.52 12.69 -25.27
N ASP A 301 20.67 12.89 -26.58
CA ASP A 301 20.18 11.92 -27.56
C ASP A 301 20.88 10.56 -27.38
N LYS A 302 20.11 9.47 -27.48
CA LYS A 302 20.56 8.09 -27.26
C LYS A 302 21.75 7.74 -28.16
N GLN A 303 21.79 8.28 -29.38
CA GLN A 303 22.85 8.03 -30.36
C GLN A 303 24.23 8.55 -29.90
N GLN A 304 24.27 9.63 -29.13
CA GLN A 304 25.51 10.22 -28.60
C GLN A 304 26.23 9.31 -27.59
N CYS A 305 25.49 8.39 -26.98
CA CYS A 305 26.04 7.37 -26.08
C CYS A 305 26.43 6.06 -26.80
N VAL A 306 26.17 5.95 -28.10
CA VAL A 306 26.48 4.76 -28.92
C VAL A 306 27.67 5.03 -29.85
N GLU A 307 27.80 6.26 -30.37
CA GLU A 307 28.76 6.63 -31.41
C GLU A 307 30.24 6.66 -30.98
N ASP A 308 30.55 6.60 -29.68
CA ASP A 308 31.95 6.62 -29.20
C ASP A 308 32.62 5.23 -29.19
N THR A 309 32.04 4.24 -29.88
CA THR A 309 32.53 2.85 -29.94
C THR A 309 33.24 2.48 -31.24
N GLY A 310 33.44 3.42 -32.18
CA GLY A 310 34.06 3.17 -33.47
C GLY A 310 35.42 3.83 -33.66
N LEU A 311 36.50 3.15 -33.25
CA LEU A 311 37.83 3.40 -33.82
C LEU A 311 37.82 2.96 -35.29
N ASN A 312 37.56 3.92 -36.18
CA ASN A 312 38.14 3.98 -37.52
C ASN A 312 38.67 5.40 -37.72
N HIS A 313 39.67 5.78 -36.93
CA HIS A 313 40.49 6.95 -37.24
C HIS A 313 41.33 6.64 -38.47
N THR A 314 40.79 6.97 -39.65
CA THR A 314 41.66 7.35 -40.76
C THR A 314 42.33 8.67 -40.35
N ALA A 315 43.66 8.64 -40.33
CA ALA A 315 44.50 9.75 -39.95
C ALA A 315 44.19 10.97 -40.84
N ASN A 316 43.72 12.05 -40.21
CA ASN A 316 44.12 13.44 -40.46
C ASN A 316 43.11 14.37 -39.80
N SER A 317 43.36 14.77 -38.56
CA SER A 317 42.96 16.08 -38.06
C SER A 317 43.71 16.39 -36.78
N THR A 318 44.28 17.59 -36.78
CA THR A 318 45.01 18.30 -35.74
C THR A 318 44.41 18.13 -34.33
N ALA A 319 45.30 18.00 -33.36
CA ALA A 319 45.06 17.87 -31.93
C ALA A 319 43.92 18.78 -31.41
N THR A 320 42.74 18.20 -31.25
CA THR A 320 41.66 18.78 -30.44
C THR A 320 41.87 18.42 -28.98
N VAL A 321 41.89 19.46 -28.15
CA VAL A 321 41.89 19.45 -26.68
C VAL A 321 41.07 18.27 -26.12
N PRO A 322 41.55 17.50 -25.13
CA PRO A 322 40.79 16.40 -24.57
C PRO A 322 39.46 16.92 -24.02
N THR A 323 38.36 16.49 -24.63
CA THR A 323 37.01 16.89 -24.20
C THR A 323 36.82 16.50 -22.74
N GLU A 324 36.66 17.52 -21.88
CA GLU A 324 36.47 17.39 -20.42
C GLU A 324 35.21 16.57 -20.05
N HIS A 325 34.33 16.38 -21.02
CA HIS A 325 33.02 15.74 -20.89
C HIS A 325 32.91 14.52 -21.80
N ALA A 326 32.22 13.48 -21.33
CA ALA A 326 31.92 12.27 -22.08
C ALA A 326 30.45 11.84 -21.87
N HIS A 327 29.88 11.16 -22.86
CA HIS A 327 28.52 10.62 -22.76
C HIS A 327 28.52 9.22 -22.17
N TYR A 328 27.62 8.95 -21.24
CA TYR A 328 27.47 7.69 -20.53
C TYR A 328 26.04 7.19 -20.59
N GLN A 329 25.88 5.87 -20.75
CA GLN A 329 24.59 5.20 -20.67
C GLN A 329 24.28 4.93 -19.21
N VAL A 330 23.12 5.38 -18.73
CA VAL A 330 22.72 5.20 -17.33
C VAL A 330 21.56 4.22 -17.26
N TYR A 331 21.65 3.27 -16.34
CA TYR A 331 20.65 2.23 -16.10
C TYR A 331 20.28 2.22 -14.61
N HIS A 332 18.99 2.06 -14.34
CA HIS A 332 18.53 1.66 -13.03
C HIS A 332 18.77 0.17 -12.82
N THR A 333 19.42 -0.17 -11.71
CA THR A 333 19.55 -1.56 -11.24
C THR A 333 18.26 -1.97 -10.53
N PRO A 334 18.05 -3.27 -10.24
CA PRO A 334 16.93 -3.72 -9.39
C PRO A 334 17.00 -3.22 -7.94
N VAL A 335 18.13 -2.63 -7.53
CA VAL A 335 18.32 -2.18 -6.16
C VAL A 335 17.48 -0.94 -5.91
N LEU A 336 16.55 -1.05 -4.96
CA LEU A 336 15.72 0.07 -4.52
C LEU A 336 16.58 1.12 -3.80
N ASP A 337 16.54 2.37 -4.29
CA ASP A 337 17.24 3.51 -3.68
C ASP A 337 16.77 3.72 -2.22
N SER A 338 17.69 4.04 -1.30
CA SER A 338 17.37 4.32 0.10
C SER A 338 16.39 5.50 0.25
N MET A 339 16.49 6.50 -0.62
CA MET A 339 15.53 7.61 -0.70
C MET A 339 14.11 7.12 -0.99
N CYS A 340 13.95 6.05 -1.77
CA CYS A 340 12.63 5.42 -2.00
C CYS A 340 12.10 4.65 -0.78
N LYS A 341 13.01 4.12 0.04
CA LYS A 341 12.69 3.29 1.22
C LYS A 341 12.26 4.16 2.40
N GLU A 342 12.87 5.33 2.56
CA GLU A 342 12.60 6.20 3.71
C GLU A 342 11.28 6.93 3.55
N ARG A 343 10.29 6.49 4.33
CA ARG A 343 8.97 7.11 4.46
C ARG A 343 8.70 7.39 5.93
N MET A 344 8.09 8.53 6.21
CA MET A 344 7.77 8.94 7.57
C MET A 344 6.35 9.49 7.68
N PHE A 345 5.86 9.61 8.91
CA PHE A 345 4.69 10.44 9.15
C PHE A 345 5.08 11.91 9.01
N LEU A 346 4.11 12.78 8.73
CA LEU A 346 4.32 14.22 8.70
C LEU A 346 4.99 14.66 10.01
N PRO A 347 6.05 15.49 9.94
CA PRO A 347 6.79 15.94 11.12
C PRO A 347 5.92 16.78 12.06
N GLN A 348 4.95 17.50 11.49
CA GLN A 348 3.93 18.24 12.21
C GLN A 348 2.55 17.73 11.80
N ARG A 349 1.60 17.73 12.74
CA ARG A 349 0.22 17.33 12.44
C ARG A 349 -0.42 18.38 11.53
N SER A 350 -0.90 17.94 10.37
CA SER A 350 -1.72 18.76 9.49
C SER A 350 -3.03 19.12 10.17
N SER A 351 -3.41 20.39 10.09
CA SER A 351 -4.75 20.88 10.44
C SER A 351 -5.78 20.65 9.34
N SER A 352 -5.32 20.33 8.12
CA SER A 352 -6.17 20.03 6.95
C SER A 352 -6.25 18.53 6.72
N LEU A 353 -7.46 18.00 6.61
CA LEU A 353 -7.73 16.59 6.35
C LEU A 353 -8.06 16.37 4.87
N VAL A 354 -7.15 15.72 4.15
CA VAL A 354 -7.30 15.44 2.71
C VAL A 354 -7.74 13.99 2.50
N ALA A 355 -8.83 13.78 1.76
CA ALA A 355 -9.22 12.44 1.32
C ALA A 355 -8.50 12.04 0.02
N LEU A 356 -8.12 10.77 -0.08
CA LEU A 356 -7.98 10.07 -1.35
C LEU A 356 -9.23 9.20 -1.51
N SER A 357 -10.20 9.71 -2.25
CA SER A 357 -11.50 9.05 -2.41
C SER A 357 -11.62 8.39 -3.76
N SER A 358 -12.09 7.15 -3.78
CA SER A 358 -12.40 6.45 -5.02
C SER A 358 -13.38 5.31 -4.80
N PHE A 359 -14.00 4.85 -5.89
CA PHE A 359 -14.68 3.55 -5.91
C PHE A 359 -13.66 2.38 -5.73
N PRO A 360 -14.01 1.27 -5.04
CA PRO A 360 -13.13 0.11 -4.94
C PRO A 360 -12.70 -0.45 -6.30
N GLY A 361 -11.46 -0.92 -6.43
CA GLY A 361 -10.92 -1.38 -7.73
C GLY A 361 -10.46 -0.26 -8.68
N ALA A 362 -10.63 1.02 -8.33
CA ALA A 362 -10.18 2.15 -9.14
C ALA A 362 -8.68 2.48 -9.03
N GLY A 363 -7.89 1.70 -8.27
CA GLY A 363 -6.43 1.88 -8.18
C GLY A 363 -5.88 2.54 -6.91
N ASN A 364 -6.68 2.66 -5.84
CA ASN A 364 -6.29 3.28 -4.56
C ASN A 364 -4.89 2.90 -4.06
N THR A 365 -4.62 1.60 -3.93
CA THR A 365 -3.35 1.12 -3.37
C THR A 365 -2.17 1.57 -4.22
N TRP A 366 -2.32 1.58 -5.54
CA TRP A 366 -1.29 2.06 -6.46
C TRP A 366 -1.07 3.56 -6.32
N VAL A 367 -2.14 4.37 -6.31
CA VAL A 367 -2.02 5.81 -6.16
C VAL A 367 -1.43 6.20 -4.80
N ARG A 368 -1.80 5.48 -3.72
CA ARG A 368 -1.15 5.67 -2.42
C ARG A 368 0.34 5.37 -2.48
N HIS A 369 0.73 4.23 -3.07
CA HIS A 369 2.14 3.87 -3.23
C HIS A 369 2.92 4.97 -3.97
N LEU A 370 2.35 5.48 -5.07
CA LEU A 370 2.96 6.58 -5.82
C LEU A 370 3.09 7.86 -4.98
N ILE A 371 2.04 8.27 -4.26
CA ILE A 371 2.07 9.44 -3.35
C ILE A 371 3.15 9.27 -2.29
N GLU A 372 3.24 8.09 -1.65
CA GLU A 372 4.27 7.83 -0.63
C GLU A 372 5.68 7.85 -1.22
N LEU A 373 5.88 7.38 -2.45
CA LEU A 373 7.16 7.42 -3.13
C LEU A 373 7.60 8.85 -3.44
N VAL A 374 6.72 9.68 -4.03
CA VAL A 374 7.10 11.04 -4.45
C VAL A 374 7.17 12.04 -3.30
N THR A 375 6.44 11.80 -2.20
CA THR A 375 6.41 12.74 -1.06
C THR A 375 7.27 12.27 0.11
N GLY A 376 7.56 10.98 0.22
CA GLY A 376 8.19 10.40 1.41
C GLY A 376 7.29 10.39 2.64
N TYR A 377 6.00 10.71 2.52
CA TYR A 377 5.05 10.72 3.63
C TYR A 377 4.04 9.60 3.54
N TYR A 378 3.75 8.95 4.67
CA TYR A 378 2.74 7.90 4.73
C TYR A 378 1.34 8.41 4.42
N THR A 379 0.58 7.59 3.72
CA THR A 379 -0.86 7.75 3.49
C THR A 379 -1.66 6.98 4.55
N GLY A 380 -2.69 7.62 5.08
CA GLY A 380 -3.63 7.03 6.02
C GLY A 380 -4.73 6.25 5.30
N SER A 381 -5.56 5.57 6.08
CA SER A 381 -6.76 4.89 5.59
C SER A 381 -7.87 5.04 6.62
N PHE A 382 -9.09 5.31 6.15
CA PHE A 382 -10.31 5.30 6.97
C PHE A 382 -10.59 3.90 7.54
N TYR A 383 -10.01 2.87 6.90
CA TYR A 383 -10.13 1.47 7.27
C TYR A 383 -8.78 0.93 7.73
N PHE A 384 -8.79 -0.23 8.37
CA PHE A 384 -7.56 -0.96 8.70
C PHE A 384 -7.45 -2.22 7.85
N ASP A 385 -6.40 -2.29 7.03
CA ASP A 385 -5.98 -3.48 6.30
C ASP A 385 -4.59 -3.92 6.74
N GLY A 386 -4.55 -4.98 7.56
CA GLY A 386 -3.30 -5.55 8.05
C GLY A 386 -2.37 -6.02 6.93
N THR A 387 -2.89 -6.43 5.77
CA THR A 387 -2.04 -6.87 4.65
C THR A 387 -1.35 -5.69 3.97
N LEU A 388 -2.03 -4.54 3.85
CA LEU A 388 -1.44 -3.32 3.32
C LEU A 388 -0.46 -2.69 4.30
N TYR A 389 -0.80 -2.68 5.59
CA TYR A 389 0.14 -2.29 6.66
C TYR A 389 1.43 -3.10 6.53
N ASN A 390 1.27 -4.42 6.30
CA ASN A 390 2.36 -5.36 6.15
C ASN A 390 3.26 -5.13 4.94
N ARG A 391 2.73 -4.47 3.92
CA ARG A 391 3.46 -4.14 2.70
C ARG A 391 4.01 -2.71 2.68
N GLY A 392 4.01 -2.03 3.83
CA GLY A 392 4.66 -0.72 3.99
C GLY A 392 3.71 0.46 4.21
N PHE A 393 2.39 0.28 4.08
CA PHE A 393 1.41 1.34 4.35
C PHE A 393 1.22 1.56 5.86
N LYS A 394 2.22 2.13 6.53
CA LYS A 394 2.21 2.27 8.00
C LYS A 394 1.05 3.13 8.52
N GLY A 395 0.50 4.02 7.70
CA GLY A 395 -0.69 4.81 8.02
C GLY A 395 -2.00 4.01 8.15
N GLU A 396 -2.03 2.72 7.80
CA GLU A 396 -3.21 1.86 8.05
C GLU A 396 -3.56 1.73 9.55
N LYS A 397 -2.54 1.69 10.41
CA LYS A 397 -2.71 1.53 11.86
C LYS A 397 -2.84 2.87 12.59
N ASP A 398 -2.53 3.96 11.92
CA ASP A 398 -2.65 5.29 12.51
C ASP A 398 -4.11 5.72 12.57
N TYR A 399 -4.46 6.51 13.59
CA TYR A 399 -5.81 7.07 13.65
C TYR A 399 -6.00 8.01 12.47
N TRP A 400 -6.99 7.75 11.62
CA TRP A 400 -7.14 8.46 10.34
C TRP A 400 -7.36 9.98 10.47
N LYS A 401 -7.82 10.48 11.63
CA LYS A 401 -7.88 11.93 11.93
C LYS A 401 -6.70 12.46 12.73
N SER A 402 -5.60 11.72 12.82
CA SER A 402 -4.41 12.13 13.59
C SER A 402 -3.73 13.39 13.05
N GLY A 403 -3.96 13.71 11.77
CA GLY A 403 -3.23 14.73 11.02
C GLY A 403 -1.79 14.34 10.66
N ARG A 404 -1.36 13.10 10.92
CA ARG A 404 0.03 12.67 10.70
C ARG A 404 0.30 12.09 9.32
N SER A 405 -0.76 11.77 8.57
CA SER A 405 -0.64 11.26 7.20
C SER A 405 -0.95 12.35 6.18
N ILE A 406 -0.34 12.27 5.00
CA ILE A 406 -0.48 13.29 3.94
C ILE A 406 -1.88 13.32 3.32
N CYS A 407 -2.52 12.16 3.21
CA CYS A 407 -3.92 12.03 2.81
C CYS A 407 -4.48 10.71 3.34
N VAL A 408 -5.81 10.60 3.41
CA VAL A 408 -6.53 9.44 3.97
C VAL A 408 -7.37 8.76 2.90
N LYS A 409 -7.11 7.49 2.64
CA LYS A 409 -7.89 6.69 1.71
C LYS A 409 -9.29 6.38 2.24
N THR A 410 -10.33 6.57 1.43
CA THR A 410 -11.73 6.28 1.78
C THR A 410 -12.56 5.80 0.58
N HIS A 411 -13.63 5.04 0.87
CA HIS A 411 -14.68 4.68 -0.10
C HIS A 411 -16.05 5.23 0.33
N GLU A 412 -16.09 6.02 1.40
CA GLU A 412 -17.32 6.59 1.92
C GLU A 412 -17.96 7.54 0.89
N SER A 413 -19.28 7.52 0.82
CA SER A 413 -20.06 8.29 -0.17
C SER A 413 -21.19 9.09 0.47
N GLY A 414 -21.32 9.03 1.80
CA GLY A 414 -22.32 9.77 2.55
C GLY A 414 -21.91 11.21 2.75
N GLN A 415 -22.89 12.12 2.75
CA GLN A 415 -22.65 13.56 2.86
C GLN A 415 -21.87 13.90 4.14
N LYS A 416 -22.26 13.32 5.29
CA LYS A 416 -21.62 13.59 6.58
C LYS A 416 -20.15 13.20 6.56
N GLU A 417 -19.82 12.05 5.99
CA GLU A 417 -18.46 11.54 5.88
C GLU A 417 -17.62 12.39 4.91
N ILE A 418 -18.20 12.80 3.79
CA ILE A 418 -17.54 13.66 2.79
C ILE A 418 -17.22 15.04 3.39
N GLU A 419 -18.18 15.66 4.08
CA GLU A 419 -18.03 17.00 4.66
C GLU A 419 -17.04 17.07 5.84
N MET A 420 -16.58 15.92 6.36
CA MET A 420 -15.50 15.87 7.36
C MET A 420 -14.12 16.15 6.76
N PHE A 421 -13.96 16.04 5.44
CA PHE A 421 -12.70 16.32 4.75
C PHE A 421 -12.68 17.75 4.23
N ASP A 422 -11.56 18.44 4.43
CA ASP A 422 -11.37 19.81 3.95
C ASP A 422 -11.18 19.86 2.43
N SER A 423 -10.57 18.81 1.89
CA SER A 423 -10.34 18.64 0.45
C SER A 423 -10.23 17.16 0.09
N ALA A 424 -10.35 16.84 -1.20
CA ALA A 424 -10.22 15.47 -1.68
C ALA A 424 -9.60 15.37 -3.06
N ILE A 425 -8.77 14.34 -3.23
CA ILE A 425 -8.40 13.78 -4.52
C ILE A 425 -9.48 12.75 -4.86
N LEU A 426 -10.30 13.04 -5.86
CA LEU A 426 -11.31 12.14 -6.39
C LEU A 426 -10.70 11.34 -7.55
N LEU A 427 -10.30 10.10 -7.25
CA LEU A 427 -9.76 9.18 -8.24
C LEU A 427 -10.91 8.45 -8.96
N ILE A 428 -10.96 8.60 -10.29
CA ILE A 428 -11.96 7.95 -11.14
C ILE A 428 -11.21 7.02 -12.10
N ARG A 429 -11.70 5.78 -12.23
CA ARG A 429 -11.22 4.81 -13.21
C ARG A 429 -12.39 4.33 -14.05
N ASN A 430 -12.11 3.90 -15.28
CA ASN A 430 -13.08 3.26 -16.16
C ASN A 430 -13.94 2.23 -15.37
N PRO A 431 -15.28 2.31 -15.43
CA PRO A 431 -16.15 1.47 -14.60
C PRO A 431 -16.02 -0.01 -14.93
N TYR A 432 -15.87 -0.38 -16.21
CA TYR A 432 -15.69 -1.78 -16.60
C TYR A 432 -14.42 -2.36 -15.97
N ARG A 433 -13.31 -1.62 -16.05
CA ARG A 433 -12.03 -2.03 -15.42
C ARG A 433 -12.11 -2.06 -13.90
N SER A 434 -12.83 -1.12 -13.29
CA SER A 434 -13.01 -1.05 -11.84
C SER A 434 -13.84 -2.22 -11.30
N LEU A 435 -14.95 -2.54 -11.99
CA LEU A 435 -15.83 -3.67 -11.65
C LEU A 435 -15.08 -5.00 -11.74
N VAL A 436 -14.34 -5.23 -12.83
CA VAL A 436 -13.50 -6.43 -12.99
C VAL A 436 -12.44 -6.50 -11.90
N ALA A 437 -11.75 -5.39 -11.60
CA ALA A 437 -10.72 -5.37 -10.59
C ALA A 437 -11.25 -5.63 -9.17
N GLU A 438 -12.44 -5.13 -8.86
CA GLU A 438 -13.08 -5.33 -7.56
C GLU A 438 -13.66 -6.74 -7.41
N PHE A 439 -14.27 -7.30 -8.47
CA PHE A 439 -14.75 -8.69 -8.47
C PHE A 439 -13.60 -9.67 -8.22
N ASN A 440 -12.49 -9.54 -8.96
CA ASN A 440 -11.27 -10.30 -8.71
C ASN A 440 -10.79 -10.19 -7.25
N ARG A 441 -10.85 -8.99 -6.67
CA ARG A 441 -10.45 -8.74 -5.28
C ARG A 441 -11.32 -9.48 -4.29
N LYS A 442 -12.63 -9.50 -4.53
CA LYS A 442 -13.62 -10.17 -3.68
C LYS A 442 -13.48 -11.68 -3.76
N CYS A 443 -13.25 -12.23 -4.95
CA CYS A 443 -13.13 -13.68 -5.15
C CYS A 443 -11.81 -14.26 -4.64
N ALA A 444 -10.69 -13.54 -4.82
CA ALA A 444 -9.36 -14.11 -4.63
C ALA A 444 -8.37 -13.23 -3.84
N GLY A 445 -8.84 -12.13 -3.24
CA GLY A 445 -8.02 -11.21 -2.44
C GLY A 445 -7.27 -10.17 -3.29
N HIS A 446 -6.42 -9.36 -2.63
CA HIS A 446 -5.82 -8.15 -3.23
C HIS A 446 -5.11 -8.37 -4.56
N LEU A 447 -4.37 -9.47 -4.69
CA LEU A 447 -3.60 -9.80 -5.90
C LEU A 447 -4.18 -11.00 -6.69
N GLY A 448 -5.29 -11.58 -6.23
CA GLY A 448 -5.86 -12.78 -6.85
C GLY A 448 -6.76 -12.47 -8.04
N HIS A 449 -7.07 -13.51 -8.81
CA HIS A 449 -8.00 -13.51 -9.93
C HIS A 449 -9.17 -14.45 -9.65
N ALA A 450 -10.37 -14.03 -10.04
CA ALA A 450 -11.54 -14.88 -10.04
C ALA A 450 -11.37 -16.00 -11.09
N THR A 451 -11.87 -17.18 -10.74
CA THR A 451 -11.86 -18.37 -11.60
C THR A 451 -12.89 -18.26 -12.72
N ASP A 452 -12.70 -18.98 -13.83
CA ASP A 452 -13.68 -19.04 -14.93
C ASP A 452 -15.07 -19.46 -14.47
N ALA A 453 -15.17 -20.33 -13.46
CA ALA A 453 -16.44 -20.75 -12.88
C ALA A 453 -17.17 -19.59 -12.20
N GLN A 454 -16.45 -18.69 -11.52
CA GLN A 454 -17.01 -17.50 -10.89
C GLN A 454 -17.45 -16.45 -11.92
N TRP A 455 -16.70 -16.30 -13.02
CA TRP A 455 -17.09 -15.40 -14.10
C TRP A 455 -18.35 -15.86 -14.84
N LYS A 456 -18.55 -17.18 -14.96
CA LYS A 456 -19.71 -17.79 -15.63
C LYS A 456 -20.91 -18.01 -14.70
N SER A 457 -20.76 -17.77 -13.40
CA SER A 457 -21.86 -17.93 -12.44
C SER A 457 -22.78 -16.71 -12.43
N ASN A 458 -23.92 -16.85 -11.74
CA ASN A 458 -24.85 -15.74 -11.52
C ASN A 458 -24.27 -14.65 -10.58
N GLU A 459 -23.12 -14.90 -9.94
CA GLU A 459 -22.48 -13.93 -9.04
C GLU A 459 -22.00 -12.69 -9.80
N TRP A 460 -21.47 -12.85 -11.02
CA TRP A 460 -20.97 -11.72 -11.80
C TRP A 460 -22.09 -10.75 -12.25
N PRO A 461 -23.20 -11.21 -12.86
CA PRO A 461 -24.33 -10.34 -13.17
C PRO A 461 -24.94 -9.62 -11.95
N GLU A 462 -25.10 -10.31 -10.81
CA GLU A 462 -25.59 -9.72 -9.57
C GLU A 462 -24.61 -8.67 -9.01
N PHE A 463 -23.32 -8.95 -9.09
CA PHE A 463 -22.25 -8.03 -8.71
C PHE A 463 -22.30 -6.76 -9.56
N VAL A 464 -22.34 -6.89 -10.90
CA VAL A 464 -22.38 -5.75 -11.83
C VAL A 464 -23.62 -4.88 -11.56
N SER A 465 -24.79 -5.51 -11.40
CA SER A 465 -26.06 -4.80 -11.14
C SER A 465 -26.04 -4.01 -9.83
N SER A 466 -25.27 -4.46 -8.83
CA SER A 466 -25.15 -3.79 -7.53
C SER A 466 -24.06 -2.73 -7.50
N TYR A 467 -22.92 -3.00 -8.16
CA TYR A 467 -21.71 -2.17 -8.04
C TYR A 467 -21.62 -1.06 -9.10
N ALA A 468 -22.21 -1.23 -10.28
CA ALA A 468 -22.22 -0.18 -11.31
C ALA A 468 -22.96 1.11 -10.85
N PRO A 469 -24.15 1.04 -10.23
CA PRO A 469 -24.78 2.23 -9.66
C PRO A 469 -23.95 2.84 -8.52
N TRP A 470 -23.22 2.02 -7.77
CA TRP A 470 -22.36 2.50 -6.69
C TRP A 470 -21.16 3.30 -7.23
N TRP A 471 -20.51 2.84 -8.31
CA TRP A 471 -19.46 3.60 -8.99
C TRP A 471 -19.92 5.01 -9.35
N ALA A 472 -21.12 5.12 -9.93
CA ALA A 472 -21.68 6.40 -10.35
C ALA A 472 -22.03 7.28 -9.15
N SER A 473 -22.80 6.74 -8.21
CA SER A 473 -23.26 7.49 -7.03
C SER A 473 -22.11 7.94 -6.15
N HIS A 474 -21.03 7.16 -6.04
CA HIS A 474 -19.81 7.57 -5.34
C HIS A 474 -19.21 8.84 -5.97
N ALA A 475 -18.92 8.82 -7.27
CA ALA A 475 -18.35 9.97 -7.97
C ALA A 475 -19.28 11.19 -7.88
N LEU A 476 -20.59 11.00 -8.12
CA LEU A 476 -21.59 12.06 -8.05
C LEU A 476 -21.72 12.66 -6.63
N SER A 477 -21.66 11.84 -5.58
CA SER A 477 -21.70 12.33 -4.20
C SER A 477 -20.49 13.20 -3.86
N TRP A 478 -19.28 12.77 -4.25
CA TRP A 478 -18.08 13.58 -4.03
C TRP A 478 -18.09 14.86 -4.85
N LEU A 479 -18.54 14.81 -6.10
CA LEU A 479 -18.75 16.00 -6.93
C LEU A 479 -19.82 16.93 -6.35
N LYS A 480 -20.81 16.43 -5.63
CA LYS A 480 -21.87 17.25 -5.04
C LYS A 480 -21.46 17.90 -3.73
N PHE A 481 -20.93 17.10 -2.80
CA PHE A 481 -20.71 17.52 -1.41
C PHE A 481 -19.25 17.88 -1.11
N GLY A 482 -18.31 17.49 -1.98
CA GLY A 482 -16.91 17.84 -1.84
C GLY A 482 -16.67 19.35 -2.00
N ARG A 483 -15.94 19.92 -1.03
CA ARG A 483 -15.61 21.35 -0.99
C ARG A 483 -14.53 21.71 -2.01
N ARG A 484 -13.29 21.25 -1.80
CA ARG A 484 -12.14 21.45 -2.69
C ARG A 484 -11.71 20.10 -3.26
N LEU A 485 -11.87 19.92 -4.58
CA LEU A 485 -11.62 18.66 -5.27
C LEU A 485 -10.50 18.78 -6.28
N LEU A 486 -9.62 17.78 -6.31
CA LEU A 486 -8.78 17.44 -7.45
C LEU A 486 -9.33 16.17 -8.09
N VAL A 487 -9.81 16.24 -9.32
CA VAL A 487 -10.23 15.05 -10.07
C VAL A 487 -9.01 14.46 -10.77
N VAL A 488 -8.78 13.16 -10.60
CA VAL A 488 -7.69 12.42 -11.23
C VAL A 488 -8.27 11.19 -11.92
N HIS A 489 -7.97 11.01 -13.21
CA HIS A 489 -8.32 9.79 -13.91
C HIS A 489 -7.18 8.78 -13.82
N TYR A 490 -7.51 7.53 -13.48
CA TYR A 490 -6.52 6.45 -13.33
C TYR A 490 -5.71 6.26 -14.63
N GLU A 491 -6.37 6.31 -15.78
CA GLU A 491 -5.72 6.14 -17.07
C GLU A 491 -4.79 7.30 -17.44
N ASP A 492 -5.05 8.53 -16.98
CA ASP A 492 -4.12 9.65 -17.14
C ASP A 492 -2.83 9.43 -16.33
N LEU A 493 -2.93 8.82 -15.15
CA LEU A 493 -1.74 8.39 -14.38
C LEU A 493 -0.96 7.28 -15.10
N GLN A 494 -1.63 6.43 -15.88
CA GLN A 494 -0.95 5.38 -16.67
C GLN A 494 -0.22 5.96 -17.89
N THR A 495 -0.80 6.96 -18.54
CA THR A 495 -0.25 7.56 -19.77
C THR A 495 0.79 8.64 -19.49
N ALA A 496 0.56 9.46 -18.46
CA ALA A 496 1.38 10.63 -18.13
C ALA A 496 1.68 10.71 -16.62
N LEU A 497 2.38 9.68 -16.11
CA LEU A 497 2.62 9.53 -14.67
C LEU A 497 3.25 10.77 -14.01
N LEU A 498 4.42 11.23 -14.47
CA LEU A 498 5.16 12.29 -13.78
C LEU A 498 4.42 13.65 -13.76
N PRO A 499 3.82 14.12 -14.88
CA PRO A 499 2.97 15.31 -14.85
C PRO A 499 1.80 15.19 -13.87
N GLN A 500 1.11 14.05 -13.84
CA GLN A 500 -0.03 13.84 -12.94
C GLN A 500 0.42 13.80 -11.47
N LEU A 501 1.57 13.20 -11.16
CA LEU A 501 2.14 13.23 -9.81
C LEU A 501 2.49 14.65 -9.36
N ARG A 502 3.01 15.51 -10.25
CA ARG A 502 3.24 16.94 -9.95
C ARG A 502 1.95 17.67 -9.58
N VAL A 503 0.85 17.40 -10.29
CA VAL A 503 -0.47 17.99 -9.97
C VAL A 503 -0.96 17.52 -8.60
N ILE A 504 -0.83 16.22 -8.31
CA ILE A 504 -1.23 15.64 -7.02
C ILE A 504 -0.41 16.22 -5.86
N THR A 505 0.91 16.29 -5.98
CA THR A 505 1.77 16.81 -4.91
C THR A 505 1.57 18.30 -4.66
N ALA A 506 1.37 19.08 -5.73
CA ALA A 506 1.00 20.49 -5.62
C ALA A 506 -0.33 20.68 -4.88
N PHE A 507 -1.34 19.85 -5.18
CA PHE A 507 -2.62 19.89 -4.45
C PHE A 507 -2.48 19.55 -2.97
N LEU A 508 -1.60 18.59 -2.64
CA LEU A 508 -1.27 18.18 -1.27
C LEU A 508 -0.35 19.16 -0.53
N ASN A 509 0.12 20.22 -1.19
CA ASN A 509 1.10 21.17 -0.66
C ASN A 509 2.38 20.47 -0.14
N ALA A 510 2.82 19.44 -0.85
CA ALA A 510 4.01 18.67 -0.51
C ALA A 510 5.15 19.01 -1.47
N THR A 511 6.35 19.20 -0.91
CA THR A 511 7.56 19.39 -1.70
C THR A 511 7.97 18.07 -2.35
N MET A 512 8.19 18.10 -3.65
CA MET A 512 8.63 16.94 -4.42
C MET A 512 10.02 17.24 -4.99
N THR A 513 11.01 16.41 -4.64
CA THR A 513 12.36 16.53 -5.21
C THR A 513 12.46 15.71 -6.50
N GLU A 514 13.40 16.08 -7.38
CA GLU A 514 13.62 15.35 -8.63
C GLU A 514 14.06 13.90 -8.35
N GLU A 515 14.83 13.65 -7.29
CA GLU A 515 15.25 12.30 -6.88
C GLU A 515 14.05 11.42 -6.50
N ARG A 516 13.06 11.99 -5.79
CA ARG A 516 11.81 11.29 -5.43
C ARG A 516 10.93 11.01 -6.65
N LEU A 517 10.95 11.90 -7.64
CA LEU A 517 10.23 11.71 -8.90
C LEU A 517 10.85 10.56 -9.71
N LEU A 518 12.17 10.54 -9.84
CA LEU A 518 12.93 9.47 -10.50
C LEU A 518 12.72 8.12 -9.79
N CYS A 519 12.77 8.14 -8.46
CA CYS A 519 12.43 7.00 -7.62
C CYS A 519 11.05 6.41 -7.95
N ALA A 520 10.03 7.27 -8.06
CA ALA A 520 8.67 6.85 -8.35
C ALA A 520 8.52 6.24 -9.75
N GLN A 521 9.25 6.75 -10.75
CA GLN A 521 9.27 6.19 -12.10
C GLN A 521 9.80 4.75 -12.12
N SER A 522 10.94 4.53 -11.48
CA SER A 522 11.61 3.21 -11.46
C SER A 522 10.88 2.19 -10.59
N ASN A 523 10.02 2.64 -9.67
CA ASN A 523 9.32 1.78 -8.70
C ASN A 523 7.80 1.90 -8.78
N GLN A 524 7.27 2.37 -9.91
CA GLN A 524 5.87 2.73 -10.08
C GLN A 524 4.90 1.57 -9.81
N ASP A 525 5.25 0.33 -10.17
CA ASP A 525 4.34 -0.81 -10.09
C ASP A 525 4.20 -1.38 -8.66
N GLY A 526 5.26 -1.27 -7.84
CA GLY A 526 5.32 -1.82 -6.48
C GLY A 526 4.92 -3.31 -6.39
N HIS A 527 4.56 -3.77 -5.18
CA HIS A 527 4.06 -5.15 -4.95
C HIS A 527 2.52 -5.22 -4.93
N PHE A 528 1.85 -4.31 -5.62
CA PHE A 528 0.40 -4.08 -5.49
C PHE A 528 -0.38 -4.29 -6.79
N LYS A 529 0.33 -4.53 -7.89
CA LYS A 529 -0.24 -4.85 -9.19
C LYS A 529 -0.44 -6.35 -9.29
N ARG A 530 -1.58 -6.77 -9.85
CA ARG A 530 -1.83 -8.18 -10.16
C ARG A 530 -0.89 -8.62 -11.30
N SER A 531 -0.21 -9.75 -11.12
CA SER A 531 0.71 -10.31 -12.11
C SER A 531 -0.07 -11.00 -13.24
N GLY A 532 0.16 -10.58 -14.48
CA GLY A 532 -0.36 -11.26 -15.67
C GLY A 532 -1.71 -10.74 -16.19
N ALA A 533 -1.91 -10.88 -17.50
CA ALA A 533 -3.17 -10.63 -18.19
C ALA A 533 -4.12 -11.85 -18.04
N SER A 534 -4.41 -12.27 -16.81
CA SER A 534 -5.41 -13.31 -16.53
C SER A 534 -6.79 -12.67 -16.30
N GLY A 535 -7.25 -11.95 -17.32
CA GLY A 535 -8.68 -11.70 -17.47
C GLY A 535 -9.38 -12.98 -17.93
N PRO A 536 -10.71 -13.08 -17.80
CA PRO A 536 -11.44 -14.14 -18.48
C PRO A 536 -11.10 -14.13 -19.98
N SER A 537 -11.03 -15.30 -20.61
CA SER A 537 -10.76 -15.44 -22.06
C SER A 537 -11.86 -14.87 -22.96
N PHE A 538 -12.94 -14.38 -22.36
CA PHE A 538 -14.13 -13.82 -22.98
C PHE A 538 -14.44 -12.46 -22.36
N ASP A 539 -15.22 -11.64 -23.07
CA ASP A 539 -15.75 -10.39 -22.50
C ASP A 539 -16.82 -10.70 -21.46
N PRO A 540 -16.61 -10.39 -20.17
CA PRO A 540 -17.57 -10.72 -19.13
C PRO A 540 -18.81 -9.81 -19.18
N PHE A 541 -18.81 -8.70 -19.93
CA PHE A 541 -19.93 -7.77 -19.98
C PHE A 541 -20.89 -8.08 -21.13
N THR A 542 -22.12 -8.48 -20.78
CA THR A 542 -23.19 -8.65 -21.76
C THR A 542 -23.68 -7.30 -22.30
N PRO A 543 -24.31 -7.27 -23.49
CA PRO A 543 -24.94 -6.05 -24.01
C PRO A 543 -25.94 -5.41 -23.04
N ASP A 544 -26.67 -6.21 -22.26
CA ASP A 544 -27.61 -5.71 -21.25
C ASP A 544 -26.91 -5.00 -20.09
N MET A 545 -25.79 -5.57 -19.62
CA MET A 545 -24.96 -4.90 -18.61
C MET A 545 -24.42 -3.58 -19.15
N ARG A 546 -23.97 -3.54 -20.40
CA ARG A 546 -23.48 -2.31 -21.03
C ARG A 546 -24.58 -1.25 -21.11
N ARG A 547 -25.75 -1.59 -21.63
CA ARG A 547 -26.92 -0.70 -21.66
C ARG A 547 -27.33 -0.16 -20.29
N MET A 548 -27.14 -0.95 -19.23
CA MET A 548 -27.38 -0.53 -17.84
C MET A 548 -26.28 0.41 -17.30
N ILE A 549 -25.02 0.20 -17.68
CA ILE A 549 -23.87 1.00 -17.23
C ILE A 549 -23.77 2.34 -17.97
N ASP A 550 -24.11 2.39 -19.26
CA ASP A 550 -23.93 3.59 -20.10
C ASP A 550 -24.58 4.87 -19.55
N PRO A 551 -25.82 4.86 -19.01
CA PRO A 551 -26.42 6.05 -18.41
C PRO A 551 -25.65 6.56 -17.19
N PHE A 552 -25.01 5.67 -16.43
CA PHE A 552 -24.19 6.04 -15.30
C PHE A 552 -22.91 6.76 -15.73
N ILE A 553 -22.24 6.27 -16.78
CA ILE A 553 -21.06 6.92 -17.36
C ILE A 553 -21.41 8.34 -17.80
N ARG A 554 -22.47 8.49 -18.61
CA ARG A 554 -22.94 9.80 -19.10
C ARG A 554 -23.29 10.74 -17.96
N SER A 555 -23.91 10.23 -16.89
CA SER A 555 -24.29 11.05 -15.72
C SER A 555 -23.06 11.60 -14.99
N VAL A 556 -22.02 10.79 -14.81
CA VAL A 556 -20.76 11.23 -14.17
C VAL A 556 -20.03 12.24 -15.05
N ASP A 557 -19.93 11.97 -16.36
CA ASP A 557 -19.31 12.87 -17.34
C ASP A 557 -19.98 14.26 -17.35
N GLN A 558 -21.31 14.30 -17.44
CA GLN A 558 -22.07 15.55 -17.37
C GLN A 558 -21.87 16.28 -16.04
N ALA A 559 -21.77 15.56 -14.92
CA ALA A 559 -21.56 16.17 -13.61
C ALA A 559 -20.16 16.80 -13.48
N LEU A 560 -19.14 16.17 -14.06
CA LEU A 560 -17.79 16.72 -14.14
C LEU A 560 -17.77 18.02 -14.96
N GLN A 561 -18.34 17.98 -16.17
CA GLN A 561 -18.40 19.14 -17.06
C GLN A 561 -19.18 20.31 -16.44
N ARG A 562 -20.30 20.05 -15.75
CA ARG A 562 -21.07 21.08 -15.02
C ARG A 562 -20.29 21.76 -13.90
N ARG A 563 -19.25 21.12 -13.37
CA ARG A 563 -18.33 21.68 -12.38
C ARG A 563 -17.03 22.21 -13.00
N ASN A 564 -16.97 22.36 -14.32
CA ASN A 564 -15.79 22.81 -15.07
C ASN A 564 -14.56 21.92 -14.91
N PHE A 565 -14.74 20.63 -14.59
CA PHE A 565 -13.67 19.64 -14.73
C PHE A 565 -13.59 19.15 -16.17
N SER A 566 -12.46 18.52 -16.51
CA SER A 566 -12.42 17.66 -17.69
C SER A 566 -13.51 16.60 -17.57
N GLY A 567 -14.19 16.33 -18.69
CA GLY A 567 -15.08 15.17 -18.79
C GLY A 567 -14.33 13.86 -18.56
N LEU A 568 -15.05 12.75 -18.60
CA LEU A 568 -14.40 11.44 -18.57
C LEU A 568 -13.54 11.25 -19.83
N PRO A 569 -12.38 10.55 -19.73
CA PRO A 569 -11.60 10.19 -20.90
C PRO A 569 -12.45 9.49 -21.97
N GLU A 570 -12.14 9.72 -23.24
CA GLU A 570 -12.95 9.22 -24.36
C GLU A 570 -13.11 7.70 -24.34
N GLU A 571 -12.08 6.96 -23.87
CA GLU A 571 -12.14 5.51 -23.68
C GLU A 571 -13.11 5.02 -22.59
N TYR A 572 -13.65 5.91 -21.76
CA TYR A 572 -14.68 5.58 -20.79
C TYR A 572 -16.07 5.68 -21.39
N LEU A 573 -16.24 6.52 -22.40
CA LEU A 573 -17.55 6.84 -22.95
C LEU A 573 -18.10 5.64 -23.73
N PRO A 574 -19.42 5.37 -23.63
CA PRO A 574 -20.05 4.32 -24.43
C PRO A 574 -19.86 4.60 -25.92
N ARG A 575 -19.40 3.60 -26.66
CA ARG A 575 -19.27 3.64 -28.12
C ARG A 575 -20.58 3.33 -28.82
#